data_AF-A0A8S3T8F1-F1
#
_entry.id   AF-A0A8S3T8F1-F1
#
_cell.length_a   1.000
_cell.length_b   1.000
_cell.length_c   1.000
_cell.angle_alpha   90.00
_cell.angle_beta   90.00
_cell.angle_gamma   90.00
#
_symmetry.space_group_name_H-M   'P 1'
#
loop_
_entity.id
_entity.type
_entity.pdbx_description
1 polymer ?
#
loop_
_entity_poly.entity_id
_entity_poly.type
_entity_poly.pdbx_seq_one_letter_code
_entity_poly.pdbx_strand_id
1 'polypeptide(L)'
;MVGEGMAYTADNDALRIHRSGKLVTWEFYSVYNGEVALQVWRPTGKRDKYKLIGQNVIASTGNHRSRSVDVPVEEQIAVKKGDMVGFFLPKDNKGGITFDKCVTRYTYGDFGNQKEIKTKLKKSSEWNIGDVFSVKNDKDKDCKIISLRAYVL
;
A
#
# COMPACT_ATOMS: atom_id res chain seq x y z
N MET A 1 -7.43 19.87 4.53
CA MET A 1 -7.02 19.70 3.12
C MET A 1 -5.99 18.60 3.11
N VAL A 2 -6.26 17.48 2.42
CA VAL A 2 -5.30 16.36 2.31
C VAL A 2 -4.08 16.85 1.54
N GLY A 3 -2.89 16.75 2.15
CA GLY A 3 -1.64 17.15 1.54
C GLY A 3 -1.28 16.30 0.32
N GLU A 4 -0.45 16.84 -0.56
CA GLU A 4 0.10 16.04 -1.65
C GLU A 4 1.08 14.99 -1.10
N GLY A 5 1.17 13.81 -1.69
CA GLY A 5 1.92 12.68 -1.12
C GLY A 5 2.52 11.72 -2.14
N MET A 6 3.07 10.62 -1.62
CA MET A 6 3.68 9.55 -2.40
C MET A 6 3.00 8.20 -2.09
N ALA A 7 2.97 7.32 -3.10
CA ALA A 7 2.49 5.96 -2.94
C ALA A 7 3.65 4.97 -2.87
N TYR A 8 3.44 3.91 -2.09
CA TYR A 8 4.42 2.88 -1.81
C TYR A 8 3.78 1.49 -1.89
N THR A 9 4.60 0.53 -2.30
CA THR A 9 4.35 -0.91 -2.20
C THR A 9 5.68 -1.59 -1.85
N ALA A 10 5.77 -2.91 -1.94
CA ALA A 10 7.04 -3.63 -1.90
C ALA A 10 6.93 -4.90 -2.72
N ASP A 11 8.06 -5.38 -3.23
CA ASP A 11 8.15 -6.71 -3.84
C ASP A 11 8.50 -7.74 -2.79
N ASN A 12 7.64 -7.90 -1.78
CA ASN A 12 7.79 -8.90 -0.74
C ASN A 12 6.52 -9.76 -0.64
N ASP A 13 6.67 -10.95 -0.08
CA ASP A 13 5.57 -11.92 -0.03
C ASP A 13 4.43 -11.47 0.88
N ALA A 14 4.73 -10.68 1.91
CA ALA A 14 3.74 -10.14 2.85
C ALA A 14 2.76 -9.16 2.19
N LEU A 15 3.20 -8.40 1.18
CA LEU A 15 2.33 -7.49 0.43
C LEU A 15 1.79 -8.12 -0.87
N ARG A 16 2.12 -9.39 -1.17
CA ARG A 16 1.62 -10.08 -2.35
C ARG A 16 0.23 -10.65 -2.09
N ILE A 17 -0.67 -10.45 -3.05
CA ILE A 17 -1.96 -11.13 -3.09
C ILE A 17 -1.74 -12.58 -3.58
N HIS A 18 -2.08 -13.54 -2.73
CA HIS A 18 -1.82 -14.97 -2.97
C HIS A 18 -2.91 -15.71 -3.73
N ARG A 19 -4.11 -15.13 -3.81
CA ARG A 19 -5.28 -15.69 -4.51
C ARG A 19 -6.05 -14.60 -5.24
N SER A 20 -6.66 -14.98 -6.36
CA SER A 20 -7.63 -14.10 -7.05
C SER A 20 -8.95 -14.10 -6.29
N GLY A 21 -9.68 -12.99 -6.35
CA GLY A 21 -10.95 -12.86 -5.64
C GLY A 21 -11.33 -11.40 -5.38
N LYS A 22 -12.09 -11.18 -4.32
CA LYS A 22 -12.47 -9.85 -3.83
C LYS A 22 -11.74 -9.53 -2.53
N LEU A 23 -11.09 -8.38 -2.50
CA LEU A 23 -10.50 -7.85 -1.27
C LEU A 23 -11.63 -7.40 -0.35
N VAL A 24 -11.75 -8.03 0.81
CA VAL A 24 -12.87 -7.83 1.74
C VAL A 24 -12.48 -7.16 3.04
N THR A 25 -11.21 -7.22 3.44
CA THR A 25 -10.74 -6.62 4.69
C THR A 25 -9.31 -6.13 4.52
N TRP A 26 -9.04 -4.95 5.06
CA TRP A 26 -7.70 -4.41 5.26
C TRP A 26 -7.27 -4.57 6.70
N GLU A 27 -6.02 -4.97 6.94
CA GLU A 27 -5.42 -4.93 8.26
C GLU A 27 -4.12 -4.14 8.22
N PHE A 28 -3.98 -3.16 9.10
CA PHE A 28 -2.79 -2.31 9.13
C PHE A 28 -2.55 -1.71 10.51
N TYR A 29 -1.31 -1.29 10.76
CA TYR A 29 -0.96 -0.57 11.98
C TYR A 29 -0.78 0.92 11.70
N SER A 30 -1.46 1.76 12.49
CA SER A 30 -1.36 3.21 12.40
C SER A 30 -1.33 3.85 13.78
N VAL A 31 -0.32 4.69 14.02
CA VAL A 31 -0.20 5.49 15.26
C VAL A 31 -0.66 6.94 15.08
N TYR A 32 -1.10 7.32 13.88
CA TYR A 32 -1.47 8.68 13.54
C TYR A 32 -2.95 8.78 13.15
N ASN A 33 -3.58 9.90 13.49
CA ASN A 33 -4.97 10.21 13.14
C ASN A 33 -5.02 10.98 11.81
N GLY A 34 -5.67 10.45 10.79
CA GLY A 34 -5.90 11.09 9.49
C GLY A 34 -6.19 10.10 8.37
N GLU A 35 -6.14 10.55 7.13
CA GLU A 35 -6.54 9.73 5.98
C GLU A 35 -5.36 8.91 5.42
N VAL A 36 -5.62 7.63 5.14
CA VAL A 36 -4.74 6.76 4.37
C VAL A 36 -5.51 6.18 3.20
N ALA A 37 -4.93 6.22 2.00
CA ALA A 37 -5.47 5.48 0.87
C ALA A 37 -4.73 4.15 0.75
N LEU A 38 -5.41 3.05 1.05
CA LEU A 38 -4.92 1.70 0.84
C LEU A 38 -5.15 1.31 -0.61
N GLN A 39 -4.11 0.83 -1.28
CA GLN A 39 -4.08 0.70 -2.73
C GLN A 39 -3.68 -0.72 -3.14
N VAL A 40 -4.15 -1.14 -4.32
CA VAL A 40 -3.73 -2.38 -4.96
C VAL A 40 -3.09 -2.05 -6.30
N TRP A 41 -1.92 -2.65 -6.55
CA TRP A 41 -1.02 -2.40 -7.67
C TRP A 41 -0.73 -3.68 -8.45
N ARG A 42 -0.98 -3.69 -9.76
CA ARG A 42 -0.80 -4.88 -10.62
C ARG A 42 0.44 -4.69 -11.49
N PRO A 43 1.44 -5.59 -11.40
CA PRO A 43 2.52 -5.62 -12.37
C PRO A 43 1.95 -5.75 -13.79
N THR A 44 2.42 -4.89 -14.72
CA THR A 44 1.93 -4.90 -16.11
C THR A 44 2.66 -5.91 -17.01
N GLY A 45 3.63 -6.64 -16.48
CA GLY A 45 4.57 -7.46 -17.26
C GLY A 45 5.71 -6.65 -17.89
N LYS A 46 5.58 -5.33 -18.02
CA LYS A 46 6.69 -4.43 -18.36
C LYS A 46 7.53 -4.14 -17.12
N ARG A 47 8.85 -4.07 -17.30
CA ARG A 47 9.79 -3.75 -16.23
C ARG A 47 9.39 -2.47 -15.50
N ASP A 48 9.31 -2.54 -14.17
CA ASP A 48 9.08 -1.40 -13.28
C ASP A 48 7.77 -0.63 -13.58
N LYS A 49 6.75 -1.29 -14.13
CA LYS A 49 5.46 -0.69 -14.47
C LYS A 49 4.30 -1.39 -13.77
N TYR A 50 3.56 -0.63 -12.98
CA TYR A 50 2.42 -1.11 -12.21
C TYR A 50 1.17 -0.29 -12.54
N LYS A 51 0.03 -0.98 -12.61
CA LYS A 51 -1.29 -0.39 -12.81
C LYS A 51 -2.00 -0.26 -11.46
N LEU A 52 -2.62 0.87 -11.16
CA LEU A 52 -3.52 0.99 -10.01
C LEU A 52 -4.86 0.30 -10.35
N ILE A 53 -5.29 -0.68 -9.56
CA ILE A 53 -6.56 -1.41 -9.81
C ILE A 53 -7.64 -1.12 -8.78
N GLY A 54 -7.29 -0.56 -7.64
CA GLY A 54 -8.26 -0.17 -6.63
C GLY A 54 -7.63 0.63 -5.51
N GLN A 55 -8.46 1.41 -4.83
CA GLN A 55 -8.09 2.05 -3.59
C GLN A 55 -9.29 2.15 -2.65
N ASN A 56 -9.05 2.04 -1.35
CA ASN A 56 -10.00 2.40 -0.31
C ASN A 56 -9.38 3.51 0.54
N VAL A 57 -10.12 4.61 0.69
CA VAL A 57 -9.68 5.77 1.46
C VAL A 57 -10.26 5.64 2.87
N ILE A 58 -9.39 5.45 3.85
CA ILE A 58 -9.78 5.15 5.23
C ILE A 58 -9.35 6.29 6.14
N ALA A 59 -10.30 6.81 6.90
CA ALA A 59 -10.00 7.71 8.00
C ALA A 59 -9.48 6.90 9.20
N SER A 60 -8.20 7.08 9.54
CA SER A 60 -7.60 6.63 10.79
C SER A 60 -7.99 7.61 11.90
N THR A 61 -8.86 7.21 12.82
CA THR A 61 -9.33 8.04 13.94
C THR A 61 -9.20 7.31 15.27
N GLY A 62 -8.35 7.80 16.18
CA GLY A 62 -8.23 7.35 17.57
C GLY A 62 -7.49 6.02 17.76
N ASN A 63 -6.70 5.95 18.84
CA ASN A 63 -5.97 4.78 19.37
C ASN A 63 -4.87 4.18 18.47
N HIS A 64 -3.62 4.40 18.90
CA HIS A 64 -2.34 3.94 18.35
C HIS A 64 -2.21 2.39 18.22
N ARG A 65 -2.92 1.75 17.30
CA ARG A 65 -3.08 0.27 17.30
C ARG A 65 -3.21 -0.35 15.91
N SER A 66 -3.24 -1.69 15.91
CA SER A 66 -3.68 -2.50 14.77
C SER A 66 -5.14 -2.21 14.46
N ARG A 67 -5.45 -2.06 13.17
CA ARG A 67 -6.76 -1.78 12.62
C ARG A 67 -7.14 -2.89 11.66
N SER A 68 -8.37 -3.35 11.77
CA SER A 68 -9.02 -4.19 10.78
C SER A 68 -10.23 -3.43 10.26
N VAL A 69 -10.34 -3.29 8.94
CA VAL A 69 -11.38 -2.52 8.28
C VAL A 69 -12.01 -3.40 7.20
N ASP A 70 -13.26 -3.76 7.41
CA ASP A 70 -14.05 -4.47 6.41
C ASP A 70 -14.43 -3.50 5.27
N VAL A 71 -14.33 -4.01 4.05
CA VAL A 71 -14.60 -3.26 2.82
C VAL A 71 -16.04 -3.55 2.38
N PRO A 72 -16.92 -2.53 2.34
CA PRO A 72 -18.28 -2.67 1.81
C PRO A 72 -18.28 -3.30 0.42
N VAL A 73 -19.29 -4.11 0.10
CA VAL A 73 -19.35 -4.94 -1.12
C VAL A 73 -19.12 -4.12 -2.40
N GLU A 74 -19.67 -2.91 -2.44
CA GLU A 74 -19.57 -1.93 -3.51
C GLU A 74 -18.17 -1.32 -3.66
N GLU A 75 -17.37 -1.34 -2.59
CA GLU A 75 -15.99 -0.83 -2.56
C GLU A 75 -14.93 -1.95 -2.68
N GLN A 76 -15.35 -3.22 -2.73
CA GLN A 76 -14.43 -4.37 -2.80
C GLN A 76 -13.66 -4.39 -4.11
N ILE A 77 -12.34 -4.50 -3.99
CA ILE A 77 -11.43 -4.48 -5.14
C ILE A 77 -11.30 -5.89 -5.71
N ALA A 78 -11.52 -6.03 -7.02
CA ALA A 78 -11.25 -7.28 -7.73
C ALA A 78 -9.75 -7.47 -7.95
N VAL A 79 -9.17 -8.45 -7.27
CA VAL A 79 -7.73 -8.71 -7.26
C VAL A 79 -7.40 -10.03 -7.97
N LYS A 80 -6.17 -10.12 -8.48
CA LYS A 80 -5.59 -11.33 -9.05
C LYS A 80 -4.41 -11.78 -8.21
N LYS A 81 -4.13 -13.09 -8.20
CA LYS A 81 -2.88 -13.62 -7.66
C LYS A 81 -1.69 -12.88 -8.29
N GLY A 82 -0.78 -12.39 -7.46
CA GLY A 82 0.40 -11.61 -7.85
C GLY A 82 0.21 -10.10 -7.87
N ASP A 83 -1.00 -9.58 -7.67
CA ASP A 83 -1.19 -8.16 -7.34
C ASP A 83 -0.48 -7.83 -6.03
N MET A 84 -0.06 -6.58 -5.87
CA MET A 84 0.65 -6.09 -4.70
C MET A 84 -0.20 -5.09 -3.94
N VAL A 85 -0.30 -5.21 -2.63
CA VAL A 85 -0.89 -4.16 -1.81
C VAL A 85 0.12 -3.05 -1.56
N GLY A 86 -0.41 -1.86 -1.32
CA GLY A 86 0.35 -0.66 -1.06
C GLY A 86 -0.53 0.39 -0.43
N PHE A 87 0.00 1.59 -0.32
CA PHE A 87 -0.71 2.70 0.29
C PHE A 87 -0.12 4.02 -0.19
N PHE A 88 -0.92 5.07 -0.09
CA PHE A 88 -0.54 6.44 -0.34
C PHE A 88 -0.52 7.22 0.97
N LEU A 89 0.58 7.95 1.20
CA LEU A 89 0.77 8.81 2.37
C LEU A 89 0.83 10.28 1.94
N PRO A 90 -0.14 11.11 2.34
CA PRO A 90 -0.08 12.55 2.13
C PRO A 90 0.98 13.19 3.05
N LYS A 91 1.70 14.22 2.55
CA LYS A 91 2.86 14.84 3.22
C LYS A 91 2.52 15.52 4.56
N ASP A 92 1.26 15.88 4.78
CA ASP A 92 0.77 16.43 6.05
C ASP A 92 0.56 15.36 7.14
N ASN A 93 0.79 14.09 6.80
CA ASN A 93 1.14 12.97 7.69
C ASN A 93 0.22 12.81 8.91
N LYS A 94 -1.08 12.76 8.63
CA LYS A 94 -2.11 12.52 9.64
C LYS A 94 -2.57 11.05 9.64
N GLY A 95 -2.77 10.39 8.49
CA GLY A 95 -2.94 8.93 8.44
C GLY A 95 -1.61 8.27 8.07
N GLY A 96 -1.06 7.41 8.91
CA GLY A 96 0.25 6.80 8.66
C GLY A 96 0.24 5.29 8.68
N ILE A 97 0.83 4.64 7.68
CA ILE A 97 1.29 3.26 7.79
C ILE A 97 2.69 3.30 8.40
N THR A 98 2.90 2.59 9.50
CA THR A 98 4.23 2.52 10.11
C THR A 98 5.15 1.60 9.33
N PHE A 99 6.43 1.91 9.38
CA PHE A 99 7.49 1.11 8.78
C PHE A 99 8.51 0.80 9.85
N ASP A 100 8.84 -0.48 10.00
CA ASP A 100 9.97 -0.88 10.83
C ASP A 100 11.19 -1.10 9.96
N LYS A 101 12.36 -0.68 10.46
CA LYS A 101 13.62 -1.15 9.90
C LYS A 101 13.73 -2.63 10.21
N CYS A 102 13.91 -3.44 9.18
CA CYS A 102 14.25 -4.83 9.39
C CYS A 102 15.72 -4.96 9.80
N VAL A 103 16.05 -6.08 10.42
CA VAL A 103 17.43 -6.45 10.73
C VAL A 103 17.86 -7.50 9.72
N THR A 104 18.62 -7.10 8.69
CA THR A 104 18.96 -7.92 7.51
C THR A 104 19.55 -9.29 7.81
N ARG A 105 20.21 -9.48 8.97
CA ARG A 105 20.72 -10.79 9.44
C ARG A 105 19.62 -11.78 9.85
N TYR A 106 18.39 -11.31 10.12
CA TYR A 106 17.26 -12.12 10.57
C TYR A 106 16.09 -12.11 9.59
N THR A 107 16.03 -11.12 8.69
CA THR A 107 15.06 -11.08 7.60
C THR A 107 15.56 -11.92 6.44
N TYR A 108 15.05 -13.14 6.34
CA TYR A 108 15.27 -14.00 5.17
C TYR A 108 14.31 -13.59 4.04
N GLY A 109 14.82 -13.37 2.83
CA GLY A 109 14.02 -13.06 1.63
C GLY A 109 13.88 -11.57 1.30
N ASP A 110 12.93 -11.22 0.43
CA ASP A 110 12.73 -9.87 -0.15
C ASP A 110 12.06 -8.85 0.78
N PHE A 111 11.97 -9.14 2.09
CA PHE A 111 11.64 -8.11 3.07
C PHE A 111 12.66 -6.99 2.88
N GLY A 112 12.20 -5.80 2.49
CA GLY A 112 13.08 -4.68 2.18
C GLY A 112 13.03 -4.10 0.78
N ASN A 113 12.36 -4.76 -0.17
CA ASN A 113 12.18 -4.20 -1.51
C ASN A 113 11.04 -3.18 -1.57
N GLN A 114 11.05 -2.18 -0.68
CA GLN A 114 10.11 -1.07 -0.76
C GLN A 114 10.24 -0.39 -2.11
N LYS A 115 9.08 -0.16 -2.72
CA LYS A 115 8.93 0.37 -4.05
C LYS A 115 8.13 1.66 -3.96
N GLU A 116 8.71 2.75 -4.45
CA GLU A 116 8.06 4.05 -4.54
C GLU A 116 7.46 4.21 -5.94
N ILE A 117 6.18 4.61 -5.99
CA ILE A 117 5.49 4.95 -7.24
C ILE A 117 5.96 6.33 -7.70
N LYS A 118 6.60 6.41 -8.87
CA LYS A 118 7.09 7.66 -9.44
C LYS A 118 5.93 8.49 -9.98
N THR A 119 5.59 9.54 -9.27
CA THR A 119 4.64 10.57 -9.70
C THR A 119 5.08 11.93 -9.13
N LYS A 120 4.53 13.02 -9.67
CA LYS A 120 4.44 14.27 -8.91
C LYS A 120 3.59 14.01 -7.66
N LEU A 121 3.82 14.79 -6.60
CA LEU A 121 2.99 14.70 -5.41
C LEU A 121 1.50 14.84 -5.82
N LYS A 122 0.66 13.95 -5.30
CA LYS A 122 -0.78 13.86 -5.62
C LYS A 122 -1.60 13.88 -4.35
N LYS A 123 -2.88 14.26 -4.42
CA LYS A 123 -3.88 14.00 -3.38
C LYS A 123 -4.49 12.60 -3.55
N SER A 124 -5.13 12.07 -2.51
CA SER A 124 -5.84 10.77 -2.57
C SER A 124 -6.88 10.74 -3.70
N SER A 125 -7.59 11.85 -3.93
CA SER A 125 -8.59 12.01 -4.99
C SER A 125 -8.04 12.09 -6.41
N GLU A 126 -6.72 12.24 -6.60
CA GLU A 126 -6.08 12.40 -7.92
C GLU A 126 -5.48 11.09 -8.46
N TRP A 127 -5.71 9.99 -7.75
CA TRP A 127 -5.35 8.64 -8.18
C TRP A 127 -6.50 8.03 -8.97
N ASN A 128 -6.32 7.85 -10.28
CA ASN A 128 -7.33 7.22 -11.10
C ASN A 128 -7.08 5.71 -11.19
N ILE A 129 -8.13 4.94 -10.95
CA ILE A 129 -8.09 3.50 -11.18
C ILE A 129 -7.90 3.26 -12.67
N GLY A 130 -6.89 2.46 -13.02
CA GLY A 130 -6.53 2.16 -14.40
C GLY A 130 -5.20 2.75 -14.84
N ASP A 131 -4.73 3.81 -14.18
CA ASP A 131 -3.48 4.49 -14.53
C ASP A 131 -2.26 3.58 -14.30
N VAL A 132 -1.27 3.72 -15.18
CA VAL A 132 -0.01 2.96 -15.13
C VAL A 132 1.13 3.89 -14.74
N PHE A 133 1.88 3.48 -13.72
CA PHE A 133 2.97 4.26 -13.15
C PHE A 133 4.29 3.51 -13.24
N SER A 134 5.37 4.28 -13.31
CA SER A 134 6.70 3.76 -13.09
C SER A 134 6.93 3.56 -11.61
N VAL A 135 7.67 2.52 -11.25
CA VAL A 135 8.04 2.22 -9.88
C VAL A 135 9.56 2.22 -9.77
N LYS A 136 10.13 2.64 -8.65
CA LYS A 136 11.56 2.46 -8.36
C LYS A 136 11.71 1.78 -7.01
N ASN A 137 12.77 1.00 -6.87
CA ASN A 137 13.24 0.62 -5.56
C ASN A 137 13.65 1.90 -4.81
N ASP A 138 13.21 2.00 -3.57
CA ASP A 138 13.66 3.05 -2.66
C ASP A 138 15.08 2.68 -2.18
N LYS A 139 16.09 3.10 -2.94
CA LYS A 139 17.50 2.72 -2.74
C LYS A 139 18.10 3.29 -1.46
N ASP A 140 17.50 4.35 -0.92
CA ASP A 140 18.02 5.11 0.22
C ASP A 140 17.41 4.65 1.55
N LYS A 141 16.58 3.59 1.54
CA LYS A 141 15.94 3.06 2.74
C LYS A 141 16.25 1.58 2.92
N ASP A 142 17.10 1.33 3.91
CA ASP A 142 17.31 0.03 4.55
C ASP A 142 16.01 -0.76 4.60
N CYS A 143 16.11 -2.06 4.34
CA CYS A 143 14.99 -2.99 4.32
C CYS A 143 13.88 -2.64 5.34
N LYS A 144 12.65 -2.43 4.83
CA LYS A 144 11.47 -2.07 5.61
C LYS A 144 10.46 -3.20 5.70
N ILE A 145 9.90 -3.36 6.89
CA ILE A 145 8.70 -4.16 7.14
C ILE A 145 7.52 -3.19 7.14
N ILE A 146 6.55 -3.49 6.27
CA ILE A 146 5.31 -2.71 6.13
C ILE A 146 4.20 -3.51 6.79
N SER A 147 3.60 -2.93 7.84
CA SER A 147 2.49 -3.55 8.58
C SER A 147 1.16 -3.29 7.88
N LEU A 148 0.98 -3.94 6.72
CA LEU A 148 -0.23 -3.90 5.90
C LEU A 148 -0.54 -5.29 5.35
N ARG A 149 -1.81 -5.70 5.43
CA ARG A 149 -2.31 -6.94 4.87
C ARG A 149 -3.70 -6.72 4.27
N ALA A 150 -4.00 -7.51 3.24
CA ALA A 150 -5.32 -7.61 2.65
C ALA A 150 -5.83 -9.04 2.75
N TYR A 151 -7.11 -9.19 3.08
CA TYR A 151 -7.82 -10.47 3.06
C TYR A 151 -8.68 -10.55 1.80
N VAL A 152 -8.61 -11.71 1.14
CA VAL A 152 -9.26 -11.96 -0.16
C VAL A 152 -10.13 -13.21 -0.06
N LEU A 153 -11.39 -13.08 -0.47
CA LEU A 153 -12.34 -14.19 -0.64
C LEU A 153 -12.46 -14.58 -2.10
#